data_AF-A0A8H3I859-F1
#
_entry.id   AF-A0A8H3I859-F1
#
_cell.length_a   1.000
_cell.length_b   1.000
_cell.length_c   1.000
_cell.angle_alpha   90.00
_cell.angle_beta   90.00
_cell.angle_gamma   90.00
#
_symmetry.space_group_name_H-M   'P 1'
#
loop_
_entity.id
_entity.type
_entity.pdbx_description
1 polymer ?
#
loop_
_entity_poly.entity_id
_entity_poly.type
_entity_poly.pdbx_seq_one_letter_code
_entity_poly.pdbx_strand_id
1 'polypeptide(L)'
;MTLEPPPSSEVSNSSSFQTVKISSPVKGKTPHNRISDGFLNNDLAEVLSGIKGASSNDPHKDQELLSRSLRRAVWHGKPDTYVCYDESLVHWCLDHGAIAEDQQPDPYKNIPLLEMVAGRNTVDIFRLLRSRGAQLGPRTLHRAVGAAAGSSDDNERLPVRMAMVKYLVDELGLDVNAMDTEGTKPNHWGTPLCYAAQVAHGGEEVVRFLLDRGADPAIKDCFNFADAIWWSERKRNAPLAELLRGWKMQKSQDRE
;
A
#
# COMPACT_ATOMS: atom_id res chain seq x y z
N MET A 1 40.27 -45.80 23.01
CA MET A 1 39.00 -46.06 22.30
C MET A 1 38.48 -44.72 21.81
N THR A 2 38.93 -44.34 20.62
CA THR A 2 38.59 -43.12 19.88
C THR A 2 37.32 -43.39 19.08
N LEU A 3 36.25 -42.63 19.35
CA LEU A 3 34.97 -42.74 18.64
C LEU A 3 35.01 -41.79 17.42
N GLU A 4 34.91 -42.35 16.22
CA GLU A 4 34.79 -41.62 14.95
C GLU A 4 33.38 -41.01 14.79
N PRO A 5 33.24 -39.86 14.09
CA PRO A 5 31.94 -39.25 13.81
C PRO A 5 31.25 -39.92 12.59
N PRO A 6 29.90 -39.85 12.50
CA PRO A 6 29.13 -40.53 11.46
C PRO A 6 29.21 -39.83 10.08
N PRO A 7 28.97 -40.56 8.97
CA PRO A 7 29.17 -40.05 7.61
C PRO A 7 28.06 -39.09 7.15
N SER A 8 28.48 -38.04 6.45
CA SER A 8 27.64 -37.04 5.79
C SER A 8 26.82 -37.66 4.65
N SER A 9 25.49 -37.57 4.74
CA SER A 9 24.59 -37.94 3.65
C SER A 9 24.46 -36.79 2.64
N GLU A 10 25.13 -36.91 1.50
CA GLU A 10 24.84 -36.14 0.29
C GLU A 10 23.47 -36.56 -0.25
N VAL A 11 22.49 -35.65 -0.22
CA VAL A 11 21.23 -35.82 -0.93
C VAL A 11 21.35 -35.12 -2.28
N SER A 12 21.58 -35.93 -3.31
CA SER A 12 21.54 -35.54 -4.71
C SER A 12 20.10 -35.16 -5.11
N ASN A 13 19.81 -33.86 -5.23
CA ASN A 13 18.58 -33.39 -5.86
C ASN A 13 18.83 -33.13 -7.34
N SER A 14 18.66 -34.17 -8.17
CA SER A 14 18.36 -34.00 -9.58
C SER A 14 16.85 -33.83 -9.73
N SER A 15 16.39 -32.59 -9.89
CA SER A 15 15.08 -32.32 -10.46
C SER A 15 15.25 -31.32 -11.60
N SER A 16 15.05 -31.84 -12.79
CA SER A 16 15.18 -31.18 -14.07
C SER A 16 14.22 -29.99 -14.16
N PHE A 17 14.75 -28.77 -14.13
CA PHE A 17 14.02 -27.59 -14.55
C PHE A 17 13.73 -27.72 -16.05
N GLN A 18 12.48 -28.04 -16.40
CA GLN A 18 12.01 -27.83 -17.76
C GLN A 18 11.98 -26.32 -18.02
N THR A 19 12.88 -25.87 -18.89
CA THR A 19 12.87 -24.54 -19.48
C THR A 19 11.58 -24.37 -20.27
N VAL A 20 10.62 -23.63 -19.69
CA VAL A 20 9.46 -23.13 -20.45
C VAL A 20 10.01 -22.14 -21.47
N LYS A 21 10.03 -22.54 -22.75
CA LYS A 21 10.31 -21.63 -23.86
C LYS A 21 9.30 -20.49 -23.80
N ILE A 22 9.76 -19.30 -23.45
CA ILE A 22 9.00 -18.07 -23.53
C ILE A 22 8.64 -17.89 -25.01
N SER A 23 7.37 -18.10 -25.36
CA SER A 23 6.89 -17.81 -26.70
C SER A 23 7.02 -16.32 -26.96
N SER A 24 7.40 -15.97 -28.19
CA SER A 24 7.62 -14.61 -28.68
C SER A 24 6.58 -13.59 -28.18
N PRO A 25 6.97 -12.32 -27.94
CA PRO A 25 6.04 -11.31 -27.45
C PRO A 25 4.88 -11.15 -28.44
N VAL A 26 3.67 -11.36 -27.93
CA VAL A 26 2.44 -11.03 -28.64
C VAL A 26 2.52 -9.54 -28.96
N LYS A 27 2.46 -9.20 -30.26
CA LYS A 27 2.33 -7.81 -30.73
C LYS A 27 0.99 -7.25 -30.27
N GLY A 28 0.91 -6.84 -29.01
CA GLY A 28 -0.18 -6.06 -28.46
C GLY A 28 -0.11 -4.64 -29.02
N LYS A 29 -1.25 -4.13 -29.50
CA LYS A 29 -1.38 -2.78 -30.06
C LYS A 29 -0.88 -1.75 -29.04
N THR A 30 -0.03 -0.82 -29.47
CA THR A 30 0.29 0.39 -28.73
C THR A 30 -1.02 1.09 -28.35
N PRO A 31 -1.24 1.43 -27.06
CA PRO A 31 -2.46 2.11 -26.66
C PRO A 31 -2.45 3.52 -27.26
N HIS A 32 -3.15 3.67 -28.37
CA HIS A 32 -3.45 4.96 -28.96
C HIS A 32 -4.52 5.67 -28.12
N ASN A 33 -4.16 6.87 -27.67
CA ASN A 33 -5.06 8.00 -27.40
C ASN A 33 -6.35 7.68 -26.64
N ARG A 34 -6.23 7.53 -25.32
CA ARG A 34 -7.12 8.10 -24.29
C ARG A 34 -6.59 7.71 -22.92
N ILE A 35 -5.46 8.31 -22.53
CA ILE A 35 -5.09 8.38 -21.11
C ILE A 35 -5.96 9.52 -20.58
N SER A 36 -6.97 9.17 -19.79
CA SER A 36 -7.92 10.11 -19.19
C SER A 36 -7.19 11.23 -18.47
N ASP A 37 -7.44 12.47 -18.91
CA ASP A 37 -7.16 13.75 -18.28
C ASP A 37 -5.98 13.80 -17.30
N GLY A 38 -4.76 13.87 -17.85
CA GLY A 38 -3.61 14.38 -17.08
C GLY A 38 -2.21 13.96 -17.54
N PHE A 39 -2.04 12.87 -18.28
CA PHE A 39 -0.72 12.34 -18.63
C PHE A 39 -0.43 12.49 -20.13
N LEU A 40 0.69 13.13 -20.46
CA LEU A 40 1.20 13.30 -21.82
C LEU A 40 2.13 12.12 -22.15
N ASN A 41 2.36 11.83 -23.43
CA ASN A 41 3.30 10.80 -23.94
C ASN A 41 4.75 10.86 -23.36
N ASN A 42 5.07 11.89 -22.59
CA ASN A 42 6.39 12.14 -22.03
C ASN A 42 6.73 11.23 -20.83
N ASP A 43 5.73 10.67 -20.13
CA ASP A 43 5.96 9.97 -18.85
C ASP A 43 6.34 8.51 -19.11
N LEU A 44 5.66 7.89 -20.07
CA LEU A 44 6.16 6.68 -20.73
C LEU A 44 7.54 6.91 -21.33
N ALA A 45 7.81 8.06 -21.97
CA ALA A 45 9.13 8.34 -22.53
C ALA A 45 10.22 8.55 -21.46
N GLU A 46 9.88 9.05 -20.27
CA GLU A 46 10.79 9.23 -19.13
C GLU A 46 11.08 7.90 -18.41
N VAL A 47 10.04 7.10 -18.18
CA VAL A 47 10.18 5.72 -17.70
C VAL A 47 11.00 4.91 -18.72
N LEU A 48 10.68 5.02 -20.01
CA LEU A 48 11.41 4.37 -21.09
C LEU A 48 12.81 4.94 -21.30
N SER A 49 13.10 6.21 -21.02
CA SER A 49 14.45 6.78 -21.12
C SER A 49 15.32 6.35 -19.94
N GLY A 50 14.73 6.26 -18.74
CA GLY A 50 15.35 5.65 -17.57
C GLY A 50 15.67 4.17 -17.79
N ILE A 51 14.77 3.42 -18.44
CA ILE A 51 14.96 2.01 -18.81
C ILE A 51 15.98 1.88 -19.97
N LYS A 52 15.87 2.68 -21.05
CA LYS A 52 16.78 2.65 -22.20
C LYS A 52 18.21 3.09 -21.87
N GLY A 53 18.37 4.09 -21.00
CA GLY A 53 19.69 4.49 -20.47
C GLY A 53 20.35 3.40 -19.64
N ALA A 54 19.58 2.39 -19.25
CA ALA A 54 20.02 1.27 -18.45
C ALA A 54 19.96 -0.08 -19.18
N SER A 55 19.70 -0.07 -20.51
CA SER A 55 19.80 -1.20 -21.45
C SER A 55 21.20 -1.78 -21.44
N SER A 56 21.50 -2.48 -20.36
CA SER A 56 22.66 -3.32 -20.24
C SER A 56 22.34 -4.63 -20.95
N ASN A 57 23.33 -5.30 -21.54
CA ASN A 57 23.15 -6.63 -22.15
C ASN A 57 22.81 -7.73 -21.10
N ASP A 58 22.25 -7.36 -19.94
CA ASP A 58 21.95 -8.18 -18.78
C ASP A 58 20.45 -8.09 -18.45
N PRO A 59 19.66 -9.11 -18.82
CA PRO A 59 18.21 -9.18 -18.56
C PRO A 59 17.83 -9.07 -17.08
N HIS A 60 18.70 -9.49 -16.16
CA HIS A 60 18.43 -9.40 -14.73
C HIS A 60 18.49 -7.96 -14.24
N LYS A 61 19.41 -7.17 -14.79
CA LYS A 61 19.55 -5.75 -14.47
C LYS A 61 18.38 -4.94 -15.00
N ASP A 62 17.92 -5.23 -16.22
CA ASP A 62 16.72 -4.60 -16.80
C ASP A 62 15.46 -4.93 -15.99
N GLN A 63 15.33 -6.16 -15.48
CA GLN A 63 14.23 -6.58 -14.62
C GLN A 63 14.25 -5.91 -13.24
N GLU A 64 15.41 -5.81 -12.59
CA GLU A 64 15.60 -5.09 -11.33
C GLU A 64 15.24 -3.61 -11.48
N LEU A 65 15.62 -2.99 -12.61
CA LEU A 65 15.31 -1.60 -12.92
C LEU A 65 13.82 -1.36 -13.18
N LEU A 66 13.15 -2.27 -13.88
CA LEU A 66 11.69 -2.23 -14.04
C LEU A 66 10.96 -2.39 -12.70
N SER A 67 11.44 -3.28 -11.84
CA SER A 67 10.87 -3.51 -10.50
C SER A 67 11.06 -2.29 -9.59
N ARG A 68 12.22 -1.62 -9.67
CA ARG A 68 12.46 -0.31 -9.02
C ARG A 68 11.61 0.81 -9.62
N SER A 69 11.29 0.72 -10.91
CA SER A 69 10.49 1.73 -11.61
C SER A 69 9.06 1.77 -11.10
N LEU A 70 8.45 0.64 -10.71
CA LEU A 70 7.12 0.63 -10.06
C LEU A 70 7.06 1.56 -8.84
N ARG A 71 8.16 1.72 -8.11
CA ARG A 71 8.29 2.57 -6.92
C ARG A 71 8.98 3.90 -7.20
N ARG A 72 9.32 4.19 -8.46
CA ARG A 72 10.00 5.43 -8.83
C ARG A 72 9.01 6.57 -8.88
N ALA A 73 9.40 7.69 -8.28
CA ALA A 73 8.70 8.95 -8.47
C ALA A 73 9.00 9.49 -9.88
N VAL A 74 7.96 9.82 -10.64
CA VAL A 74 8.03 10.55 -11.91
C VAL A 74 7.88 12.04 -11.59
N TRP A 75 8.82 12.87 -12.03
CA TRP A 75 8.83 14.29 -11.66
C TRP A 75 7.99 15.12 -12.63
N HIS A 76 6.79 15.53 -12.20
CA HIS A 76 5.91 16.41 -12.99
C HIS A 76 5.61 17.76 -12.32
N GLY A 77 6.49 18.23 -11.44
CA GLY A 77 6.22 19.44 -10.64
C GLY A 77 5.13 19.26 -9.58
N LYS A 78 4.63 18.03 -9.38
CA LYS A 78 3.81 17.61 -8.24
C LYS A 78 4.63 16.64 -7.38
N PRO A 79 4.80 16.91 -6.06
CA PRO A 79 5.36 15.91 -5.16
C PRO A 79 4.45 14.66 -5.15
N ASP A 80 5.04 13.47 -5.07
CA ASP A 80 4.36 12.16 -4.95
C ASP A 80 3.70 11.54 -6.19
N THR A 81 4.20 11.75 -7.42
CA THR A 81 3.71 10.96 -8.56
C THR A 81 4.56 9.69 -8.72
N TYR A 82 4.04 8.53 -8.31
CA TYR A 82 4.74 7.25 -8.43
C TYR A 82 4.13 6.41 -9.55
N VAL A 83 4.96 5.62 -10.24
CA VAL A 83 4.50 4.71 -11.32
C VAL A 83 3.36 3.80 -10.84
N CYS A 84 3.43 3.30 -9.61
CA CYS A 84 2.38 2.44 -9.04
C CYS A 84 1.01 3.12 -8.84
N TYR A 85 0.91 4.44 -8.98
CA TYR A 85 -0.37 5.15 -8.86
C TYR A 85 -1.13 5.24 -10.18
N ASP A 86 -0.49 4.91 -11.30
CA ASP A 86 -1.13 4.85 -12.61
C ASP A 86 -1.38 3.39 -13.00
N GLU A 87 -2.65 3.06 -13.24
CA GLU A 87 -3.06 1.69 -13.57
C GLU A 87 -2.43 1.20 -14.88
N SER A 88 -2.33 2.08 -15.90
CA SER A 88 -1.78 1.73 -17.21
C SER A 88 -0.29 1.47 -17.12
N LEU A 89 0.44 2.28 -16.35
CA LEU A 89 1.87 2.05 -16.13
C LEU A 89 2.13 0.79 -15.30
N VAL A 90 1.30 0.51 -14.30
CA VAL A 90 1.38 -0.75 -13.54
C VAL A 90 1.22 -1.95 -14.48
N HIS A 91 0.17 -1.96 -15.30
CA HIS A 91 -0.04 -3.02 -16.29
C HIS A 91 1.16 -3.15 -17.24
N TRP A 92 1.61 -2.03 -17.80
CA TRP A 92 2.75 -2.03 -18.72
C TRP A 92 4.02 -2.60 -18.06
N CYS A 93 4.37 -2.14 -16.85
CA CYS A 93 5.55 -2.65 -16.14
C CYS A 93 5.44 -4.16 -15.88
N LEU A 94 4.28 -4.63 -15.44
CA LEU A 94 4.03 -6.05 -15.16
C LEU A 94 4.07 -6.92 -16.42
N ASP A 95 3.59 -6.41 -17.56
CA ASP A 95 3.64 -7.10 -18.85
C ASP A 95 5.06 -7.17 -19.42
N HIS A 96 5.94 -6.27 -19.00
CA HIS A 96 7.36 -6.24 -19.39
C HIS A 96 8.27 -6.91 -18.36
N GLY A 97 7.72 -7.67 -17.40
CA GLY A 97 8.49 -8.52 -16.50
C GLY A 97 8.90 -7.89 -15.18
N ALA A 98 8.35 -6.72 -14.81
CA ALA A 98 8.57 -6.14 -13.49
C ALA A 98 8.09 -7.11 -12.38
N ILE A 99 8.91 -7.27 -11.35
CA ILE A 99 8.60 -8.05 -10.16
C ILE A 99 7.90 -7.13 -9.15
N ALA A 100 6.73 -7.56 -8.67
CA ALA A 100 5.95 -6.81 -7.69
C ALA A 100 6.37 -7.09 -6.24
N GLU A 101 7.11 -8.18 -6.00
CA GLU A 101 7.56 -8.62 -4.68
C GLU A 101 8.44 -7.58 -3.97
N ASP A 102 8.24 -7.47 -2.66
CA ASP A 102 9.05 -6.65 -1.77
C ASP A 102 10.25 -7.48 -1.27
N GLN A 103 11.47 -7.19 -1.75
CA GLN A 103 12.66 -7.96 -1.30
C GLN A 103 12.99 -7.74 0.19
N GLN A 104 12.82 -6.50 0.68
CA GLN A 104 13.01 -6.13 2.10
C GLN A 104 12.07 -4.98 2.44
N PRO A 105 10.81 -5.27 2.83
CA PRO A 105 9.85 -4.23 3.17
C PRO A 105 10.32 -3.43 4.39
N ASP A 106 10.43 -2.11 4.24
CA ASP A 106 10.74 -1.17 5.33
C ASP A 106 9.89 0.10 5.16
N PRO A 107 9.11 0.54 6.17
CA PRO A 107 8.21 1.68 6.05
C PRO A 107 8.84 3.05 5.71
N TYR A 108 10.17 3.14 5.57
CA TYR A 108 10.94 4.36 5.23
C TYR A 108 11.83 4.19 4.01
N LYS A 109 12.57 3.08 3.94
CA LYS A 109 13.55 2.81 2.90
C LYS A 109 12.90 2.14 1.70
N ASN A 110 12.00 1.20 1.96
CA ASN A 110 11.37 0.34 0.96
C ASN A 110 9.90 0.14 1.33
N ILE A 111 9.11 1.22 1.21
CA ILE A 111 7.68 1.17 1.55
C ILE A 111 7.05 0.04 0.73
N PRO A 112 6.33 -0.91 1.35
CA PRO A 112 5.74 -2.03 0.64
C PRO A 112 4.82 -1.56 -0.48
N LEU A 113 4.84 -2.25 -1.63
CA LEU A 113 4.16 -1.77 -2.83
C LEU A 113 2.64 -1.65 -2.59
N LEU A 114 2.06 -2.62 -1.88
CA LEU A 114 0.65 -2.59 -1.49
C LEU A 114 0.33 -1.44 -0.54
N GLU A 115 1.24 -1.05 0.34
CA GLU A 115 1.05 0.10 1.23
C GLU A 115 0.97 1.42 0.42
N MET A 116 1.78 1.56 -0.64
CA MET A 116 1.75 2.72 -1.53
C MET A 116 0.42 2.79 -2.28
N VAL A 117 -0.01 1.69 -2.91
CA VAL A 117 -1.22 1.68 -3.75
C VAL A 117 -2.51 1.70 -2.94
N ALA A 118 -2.50 1.22 -1.68
CA ALA A 118 -3.68 1.22 -0.80
C ALA A 118 -4.32 2.61 -0.66
N GLY A 119 -3.51 3.67 -0.58
CA GLY A 119 -4.01 5.03 -0.43
C GLY A 119 -4.31 5.74 -1.75
N ARG A 120 -3.93 5.19 -2.90
CA ARG A 120 -3.85 5.93 -4.17
C ARG A 120 -4.56 5.25 -5.35
N ASN A 121 -4.63 3.91 -5.38
CA ASN A 121 -5.12 3.12 -6.50
C ASN A 121 -6.44 2.36 -6.18
N THR A 122 -6.96 1.59 -7.14
CA THR A 122 -8.18 0.77 -7.06
C THR A 122 -7.92 -0.61 -6.46
N VAL A 123 -8.99 -1.27 -6.01
CA VAL A 123 -8.94 -2.65 -5.48
C VAL A 123 -8.43 -3.64 -6.53
N ASP A 124 -8.71 -3.39 -7.82
CA ASP A 124 -8.28 -4.28 -8.90
C ASP A 124 -6.77 -4.27 -9.10
N ILE A 125 -6.13 -3.09 -9.14
CA ILE A 125 -4.67 -2.99 -9.18
C ILE A 125 -4.04 -3.55 -7.91
N PHE A 126 -4.66 -3.31 -6.75
CA PHE A 126 -4.18 -3.89 -5.51
C PHE A 126 -4.20 -5.42 -5.53
N ARG A 127 -5.30 -6.03 -6.00
CA ARG A 127 -5.43 -7.49 -6.18
C ARG A 127 -4.43 -8.01 -7.20
N LEU A 128 -4.25 -7.31 -8.31
CA LEU A 128 -3.26 -7.65 -9.34
C LEU A 128 -1.86 -7.72 -8.75
N LEU A 129 -1.40 -6.66 -8.08
CA LEU A 129 -0.07 -6.60 -7.48
C LEU A 129 0.11 -7.69 -6.41
N ARG A 130 -0.90 -7.93 -5.58
CA ARG A 130 -0.89 -9.01 -4.59
C ARG A 130 -0.80 -10.39 -5.24
N SER A 131 -1.51 -10.62 -6.35
CA SER A 131 -1.42 -11.87 -7.13
C SER A 131 -0.04 -12.10 -7.75
N ARG A 132 0.75 -11.02 -7.90
CA ARG A 132 2.14 -11.02 -8.36
C ARG A 132 3.17 -11.03 -7.22
N GLY A 133 2.74 -11.35 -5.99
CA GLY A 133 3.62 -11.54 -4.84
C GLY A 133 3.92 -10.27 -4.02
N ALA A 134 3.31 -9.12 -4.34
CA ALA A 134 3.43 -7.93 -3.48
C ALA A 134 2.84 -8.22 -2.10
N GLN A 135 3.53 -7.79 -1.04
CA GLN A 135 3.19 -8.13 0.34
C GLN A 135 2.45 -7.00 1.04
N LEU A 136 1.60 -7.36 2.01
CA LEU A 136 0.96 -6.37 2.86
C LEU A 136 2.01 -5.72 3.75
N GLY A 137 2.09 -4.39 3.70
CA GLY A 137 2.87 -3.61 4.63
C GLY A 137 2.17 -3.42 5.98
N PRO A 138 2.92 -3.11 7.04
CA PRO A 138 2.37 -2.90 8.39
C PRO A 138 1.39 -1.72 8.45
N ARG A 139 1.43 -0.80 7.46
CA ARG A 139 0.53 0.35 7.40
C ARG A 139 -0.43 0.32 6.21
N THR A 140 -0.63 -0.84 5.59
CA THR A 140 -1.52 -0.94 4.42
C THR A 140 -2.91 -0.38 4.72
N LEU A 141 -3.50 -0.79 5.85
CA LEU A 141 -4.80 -0.28 6.29
C LEU A 141 -4.72 1.19 6.68
N HIS A 142 -3.71 1.61 7.43
CA HIS A 142 -3.54 3.00 7.88
C HIS A 142 -3.44 3.98 6.71
N ARG A 143 -2.71 3.62 5.64
CA ARG A 143 -2.60 4.44 4.42
C ARG A 143 -3.93 4.54 3.67
N ALA A 144 -4.65 3.44 3.51
CA ALA A 144 -5.98 3.44 2.89
C ALA A 144 -6.94 4.34 3.68
N VAL A 145 -6.97 4.18 5.00
CA VAL A 145 -7.83 4.94 5.91
C VAL A 145 -7.50 6.43 5.88
N GLY A 146 -6.22 6.81 6.01
CA GLY A 146 -5.82 8.21 5.95
C GLY A 146 -6.15 8.87 4.62
N ALA A 147 -5.98 8.15 3.49
CA ALA A 147 -6.34 8.66 2.17
C ALA A 147 -7.86 8.80 1.99
N ALA A 148 -8.65 7.85 2.49
CA ALA A 148 -10.11 7.93 2.47
C ALA A 148 -10.60 9.11 3.32
N ALA A 149 -10.05 9.29 4.52
CA ALA A 149 -10.46 10.34 5.43
C ALA A 149 -10.11 11.75 4.89
N GLY A 150 -8.97 11.88 4.19
CA GLY A 150 -8.52 13.12 3.55
C GLY A 150 -9.23 13.50 2.26
N SER A 151 -10.16 12.70 1.75
CA SER A 151 -10.83 12.96 0.47
C SER A 151 -12.02 13.94 0.59
N SER A 152 -11.96 14.90 1.51
CA SER A 152 -13.09 15.77 1.92
C SER A 152 -13.69 16.62 0.80
N ASP A 153 -12.98 16.80 -0.32
CA ASP A 153 -13.34 17.78 -1.35
C ASP A 153 -13.65 17.14 -2.72
N ASP A 154 -13.39 15.83 -2.91
CA ASP A 154 -13.61 15.10 -4.17
C ASP A 154 -14.59 13.94 -3.95
N ASN A 155 -15.89 14.21 -4.09
CA ASN A 155 -16.97 13.24 -3.89
C ASN A 155 -16.85 12.00 -4.80
N GLU A 156 -16.11 12.09 -5.91
CA GLU A 156 -15.82 10.96 -6.81
C GLU A 156 -14.76 10.00 -6.27
N ARG A 157 -13.80 10.49 -5.47
CA ARG A 157 -12.67 9.67 -4.98
C ARG A 157 -13.03 8.89 -3.73
N LEU A 158 -13.92 9.43 -2.89
CA LEU A 158 -14.30 8.79 -1.62
C LEU A 158 -14.89 7.37 -1.82
N PRO A 159 -15.80 7.10 -2.77
CA PRO A 159 -16.30 5.74 -3.02
C PRO A 159 -15.18 4.74 -3.37
N VAL A 160 -14.23 5.15 -4.22
CA VAL A 160 -13.09 4.30 -4.61
C VAL A 160 -12.16 4.04 -3.42
N ARG A 161 -11.90 5.06 -2.60
CA ARG A 161 -11.08 4.95 -1.39
C ARG A 161 -11.75 4.07 -0.34
N MET A 162 -13.05 4.24 -0.13
CA MET A 162 -13.84 3.41 0.78
C MET A 162 -13.94 1.97 0.31
N ALA A 163 -13.99 1.71 -1.01
CA ALA A 163 -13.93 0.36 -1.55
C ALA A 163 -12.62 -0.34 -1.14
N MET A 164 -11.49 0.37 -1.15
CA MET A 164 -10.22 -0.16 -0.65
C MET A 164 -10.27 -0.45 0.86
N VAL A 165 -10.74 0.50 1.68
CA VAL A 165 -10.84 0.30 3.14
C VAL A 165 -11.72 -0.91 3.47
N LYS A 166 -12.88 -1.03 2.81
CA LYS A 166 -13.79 -2.18 2.95
C LYS A 166 -13.10 -3.47 2.54
N TYR A 167 -12.46 -3.53 1.38
CA TYR A 167 -11.72 -4.71 0.94
C TYR A 167 -10.66 -5.16 1.96
N LEU A 168 -9.87 -4.23 2.49
CA LEU A 168 -8.82 -4.54 3.46
C LEU A 168 -9.37 -5.06 4.80
N VAL A 169 -10.50 -4.53 5.26
CA VAL A 169 -11.09 -4.93 6.55
C VAL A 169 -12.00 -6.15 6.41
N ASP A 170 -12.95 -6.14 5.48
CA ASP A 170 -13.95 -7.20 5.31
C ASP A 170 -13.40 -8.45 4.65
N GLU A 171 -12.66 -8.29 3.55
CA GLU A 171 -12.22 -9.45 2.76
C GLU A 171 -10.85 -9.96 3.21
N LEU A 172 -9.94 -9.07 3.59
CA LEU A 172 -8.59 -9.45 4.03
C LEU A 172 -8.44 -9.60 5.54
N GLY A 173 -9.42 -9.13 6.33
CA GLY A 173 -9.42 -9.28 7.78
C GLY A 173 -8.28 -8.54 8.47
N LEU A 174 -7.81 -7.41 7.91
CA LEU A 174 -6.79 -6.60 8.58
C LEU A 174 -7.34 -6.07 9.91
N ASP A 175 -6.54 -6.20 10.97
CA ASP A 175 -6.90 -5.74 12.30
C ASP A 175 -7.06 -4.22 12.33
N VAL A 176 -8.28 -3.76 12.63
CA VAL A 176 -8.66 -2.35 12.74
C VAL A 176 -8.02 -1.64 13.94
N ASN A 177 -7.44 -2.40 14.88
CA ASN A 177 -6.75 -1.91 16.05
C ASN A 177 -5.21 -2.06 15.96
N ALA A 178 -4.69 -2.53 14.82
CA ALA A 178 -3.26 -2.73 14.64
C ALA A 178 -2.47 -1.41 14.77
N MET A 179 -1.37 -1.46 15.52
CA MET A 179 -0.44 -0.34 15.62
C MET A 179 0.41 -0.22 14.36
N ASP A 180 0.64 1.01 13.88
CA ASP A 180 1.49 1.26 12.71
C ASP A 180 2.98 1.01 12.95
N THR A 181 3.44 1.14 14.20
CA THR A 181 4.82 0.91 14.62
C THR A 181 4.86 0.59 16.13
N GLU A 182 5.86 -0.18 16.55
CA GLU A 182 6.14 -0.46 17.96
C GLU A 182 6.91 0.68 18.68
N GLY A 183 7.44 1.66 17.92
CA GLY A 183 8.24 2.73 18.50
C GLY A 183 8.15 4.05 17.76
N THR A 184 8.79 5.09 18.33
CA THR A 184 8.76 6.46 17.83
C THR A 184 9.27 6.58 16.41
N LYS A 185 8.38 6.93 15.49
CA LYS A 185 8.83 7.27 14.16
C LYS A 185 8.01 8.43 13.55
N PRO A 186 8.62 9.29 12.73
CA PRO A 186 7.90 10.39 12.10
C PRO A 186 6.79 9.85 11.19
N ASN A 187 5.70 10.62 11.06
CA ASN A 187 4.51 10.26 10.26
C ASN A 187 3.85 8.94 10.68
N HIS A 188 3.83 8.66 11.99
CA HIS A 188 3.12 7.55 12.61
C HIS A 188 2.17 8.13 13.66
N TRP A 189 0.94 7.62 13.68
CA TRP A 189 -0.14 8.16 14.50
C TRP A 189 -0.80 7.09 15.38
N GLY A 190 -0.42 5.81 15.25
CA GLY A 190 -0.97 4.70 16.02
C GLY A 190 -1.89 3.83 15.17
N THR A 191 -3.14 3.64 15.61
CA THR A 191 -4.13 2.78 14.95
C THR A 191 -4.63 3.38 13.63
N PRO A 192 -5.29 2.60 12.74
CA PRO A 192 -5.98 3.14 11.58
C PRO A 192 -6.96 4.26 11.96
N LEU A 193 -7.64 4.13 13.09
CA LEU A 193 -8.56 5.14 13.60
C LEU A 193 -7.85 6.47 13.92
N CYS A 194 -6.63 6.43 14.45
CA CYS A 194 -5.80 7.62 14.63
C CYS A 194 -5.41 8.28 13.29
N TYR A 195 -5.19 7.50 12.23
CA TYR A 195 -4.93 8.05 10.88
C TYR A 195 -6.14 8.81 10.34
N ALA A 196 -7.36 8.29 10.55
CA ALA A 196 -8.58 9.00 10.18
C ALA A 196 -8.74 10.30 10.98
N ALA A 197 -8.51 10.24 12.30
CA ALA A 197 -8.64 11.39 13.20
C ALA A 197 -7.57 12.47 13.02
N GLN A 198 -6.43 12.13 12.41
CA GLN A 198 -5.36 13.07 12.10
C GLN A 198 -5.74 14.05 10.97
N VAL A 199 -6.80 13.79 10.22
CA VAL A 199 -7.25 14.66 9.12
C VAL A 199 -8.08 15.82 9.67
N ALA A 200 -7.83 17.03 9.15
CA ALA A 200 -8.50 18.25 9.62
C ALA A 200 -9.99 18.34 9.23
N HIS A 201 -10.35 17.79 8.07
CA HIS A 201 -11.70 17.84 7.52
C HIS A 201 -12.12 16.46 7.00
N GLY A 202 -13.39 16.11 7.14
CA GLY A 202 -13.92 14.82 6.71
C GLY A 202 -13.58 13.66 7.67
N GLY A 203 -13.57 12.45 7.12
CA GLY A 203 -13.25 11.22 7.85
C GLY A 203 -14.41 10.60 8.64
N GLU A 204 -15.57 11.26 8.77
CA GLU A 204 -16.70 10.72 9.53
C GLU A 204 -17.21 9.37 9.01
N GLU A 205 -17.36 9.21 7.69
CA GLU A 205 -17.76 7.93 7.09
C GLU A 205 -16.75 6.82 7.40
N VAL A 206 -15.47 7.11 7.23
CA VAL A 206 -14.37 6.17 7.49
C VAL A 206 -14.34 5.78 8.97
N VAL A 207 -14.49 6.75 9.86
CA VAL A 207 -14.50 6.53 11.31
C VAL A 207 -15.71 5.71 11.73
N ARG A 208 -16.91 6.01 11.24
CA ARG A 208 -18.11 5.20 11.51
C ARG A 208 -17.89 3.76 11.07
N PHE A 209 -17.40 3.56 9.84
CA PHE A 209 -17.10 2.22 9.32
C PHE A 209 -16.11 1.46 10.22
N LEU A 210 -15.02 2.09 10.66
CA LEU A 210 -14.05 1.43 11.52
C LEU A 210 -14.63 1.09 12.90
N LEU A 211 -15.42 1.99 13.50
CA LEU A 211 -16.07 1.77 14.80
C LEU A 211 -17.10 0.63 14.73
N ASP A 212 -17.89 0.57 13.66
CA ASP A 212 -18.83 -0.53 13.40
C ASP A 212 -18.12 -1.90 13.30
N ARG A 213 -16.82 -1.90 13.01
CA ARG A 213 -15.96 -3.08 12.93
C ARG A 213 -15.08 -3.32 14.15
N GLY A 214 -15.36 -2.61 15.24
CA GLY A 214 -14.71 -2.84 16.51
C GLY A 214 -13.39 -2.09 16.69
N ALA A 215 -13.14 -1.04 15.91
CA ALA A 215 -12.05 -0.13 16.22
C ALA A 215 -12.29 0.52 17.59
N ASP A 216 -11.27 0.52 18.45
CA ASP A 216 -11.33 1.11 19.79
C ASP A 216 -10.73 2.54 19.77
N PRO A 217 -11.55 3.58 19.96
CA PRO A 217 -11.08 4.97 19.97
C PRO A 217 -10.22 5.33 21.17
N ALA A 218 -10.11 4.45 22.18
CA ALA A 218 -9.29 4.65 23.37
C ALA A 218 -7.88 4.06 23.25
N ILE A 219 -7.57 3.33 22.18
CA ILE A 219 -6.20 2.85 21.95
C ILE A 219 -5.31 4.05 21.66
N LYS A 220 -4.27 4.17 22.47
CA LYS A 220 -3.27 5.23 22.35
C LYS A 220 -2.12 4.80 21.47
N ASP A 221 -1.38 5.78 21.00
CA ASP A 221 -0.13 5.59 20.28
C ASP A 221 0.93 4.82 21.12
N CYS A 222 2.07 4.51 20.51
CA CYS A 222 3.16 3.76 21.16
C CYS A 222 3.74 4.45 22.41
N PHE A 223 3.39 5.70 22.69
CA PHE A 223 3.75 6.43 23.90
C PHE A 223 2.70 6.37 25.00
N ASN A 224 1.59 5.67 24.75
CA ASN A 224 0.41 5.69 25.60
C ASN A 224 -0.09 7.14 25.83
N PHE A 225 0.07 8.00 24.82
CA PHE A 225 -0.20 9.44 24.90
C PHE A 225 -1.43 9.83 24.09
N ALA A 226 -1.38 9.69 22.76
CA ALA A 226 -2.41 10.20 21.85
C ALA A 226 -3.33 9.08 21.34
N ASP A 227 -4.64 9.21 21.56
CA ASP A 227 -5.67 8.38 20.94
C ASP A 227 -6.36 9.13 19.78
N ALA A 228 -7.37 8.51 19.17
CA ALA A 228 -8.12 9.11 18.07
C ALA A 228 -8.80 10.43 18.49
N ILE A 229 -9.29 10.54 19.73
CA ILE A 229 -9.94 11.77 20.23
C ILE A 229 -8.90 12.89 20.28
N TRP A 230 -7.73 12.65 20.86
CA TRP A 230 -6.67 13.63 20.94
C TRP A 230 -6.25 14.15 19.55
N TRP A 231 -6.12 13.28 18.56
CA TRP A 231 -5.79 13.69 17.18
C TRP A 231 -6.87 14.57 16.56
N SER A 232 -8.15 14.22 16.73
CA SER A 232 -9.27 15.02 16.21
C SER A 232 -9.31 16.43 16.83
N GLU A 233 -9.04 16.55 18.13
CA GLU A 233 -8.98 17.84 18.84
C GLU A 233 -7.80 18.69 18.39
N ARG A 234 -6.61 18.09 18.31
CA ARG A 234 -5.41 18.77 17.79
C ARG A 234 -5.62 19.31 16.38
N LYS A 235 -6.41 18.59 15.58
CA LYS A 235 -6.75 18.96 14.20
C LYS A 235 -7.97 19.87 14.09
N ARG A 236 -8.58 20.23 15.22
CA ARG A 236 -9.78 21.09 15.33
C ARG A 236 -10.98 20.52 14.59
N ASN A 237 -11.07 19.19 14.49
CA ASN A 237 -12.21 18.47 13.94
C ASN A 237 -13.19 18.14 15.07
N ALA A 238 -13.92 19.17 15.52
CA ALA A 238 -14.88 19.04 16.63
C ALA A 238 -16.00 18.02 16.36
N PRO A 239 -16.62 17.96 15.16
CA PRO A 239 -17.63 16.93 14.86
C PRO A 239 -17.11 15.51 15.03
N LEU A 240 -15.87 15.24 14.59
CA LEU A 240 -15.27 13.93 14.74
C LEU A 240 -14.93 13.60 16.20
N ALA A 241 -14.45 14.59 16.97
CA ALA A 241 -14.17 14.42 18.39
C ALA A 241 -15.45 14.07 19.17
N GLU A 242 -16.57 14.74 18.88
CA GLU A 242 -17.88 14.46 19.47
C GLU A 242 -18.38 13.06 19.09
N LEU A 243 -18.24 12.67 17.82
CA LEU A 243 -18.59 11.33 17.34
C LEU A 243 -17.83 10.25 18.12
N LEU A 244 -16.51 10.39 18.25
CA LEU A 244 -15.66 9.42 18.98
C LEU A 244 -16.02 9.36 20.47
N ARG A 245 -16.29 10.52 21.10
CA ARG A 245 -16.74 10.58 22.50
C ARG A 245 -18.09 9.91 22.70
N GLY A 246 -19.05 10.17 21.81
CA GLY A 246 -20.38 9.55 21.85
C GLY A 246 -20.31 8.02 21.76
N TRP A 247 -19.51 7.51 20.83
CA TRP A 247 -19.27 6.07 20.70
C TRP A 247 -18.65 5.43 21.94
N LYS A 248 -17.69 6.11 22.57
CA LYS A 248 -17.05 5.64 23.81
C LYS A 248 -18.05 5.51 24.96
N MET A 249 -18.97 6.47 25.10
CA MET A 249 -19.99 6.42 26.15
C MET A 249 -20.98 5.28 25.94
N GLN A 250 -21.44 5.06 24.70
CA GLN A 250 -22.35 3.96 24.37
C GLN A 250 -21.74 2.59 24.70
N LYS A 251 -20.50 2.34 24.29
CA LYS A 251 -19.80 1.08 24.56
C LYS A 251 -19.51 0.83 26.05
N SER A 252 -19.42 1.88 26.87
CA SER A 252 -19.29 1.73 28.32
C SER A 252 -20.62 1.33 28.95
N GLN A 253 -21.73 1.90 28.47
CA GLN A 253 -23.08 1.57 28.94
C GLN A 253 -23.54 0.17 28.50
N ASP A 254 -23.13 -0.30 27.31
CA ASP A 254 -23.45 -1.64 26.82
C ASP A 254 -22.69 -2.77 27.56
N ARG A 255 -21.70 -2.43 28.41
CA ARG A 255 -20.88 -3.38 29.19
C ARG A 255 -21.30 -3.51 30.66
N GLU A 256 -22.22 -2.66 31.12
CA GLU A 256 -22.83 -2.69 32.46
C GLU A 256 -24.15 -3.46 32.46
#